data_AF-A0A2D6X8S0-F1
#
_entry.id   AF-A0A2D6X8S0-F1
#
_cell.length_a   1.000
_cell.length_b   1.000
_cell.length_c   1.000
_cell.angle_alpha   90.00
_cell.angle_beta   90.00
_cell.angle_gamma   90.00
#
_symmetry.space_group_name_H-M   'P 1'
#
loop_
_entity.id
_entity.type
_entity.pdbx_description
1 polymer ?
#
loop_
_entity_poly.entity_id
_entity_poly.type
_entity_poly.pdbx_seq_one_letter_code
_entity_poly.pdbx_strand_id
1 'polypeptide(L)'
;MNSNMTWDLAITRAHRELIKESNTRELGKIRQHANEHAVQQWLDTEEEWKWPVYRHEEMTEEQFGQLDHNCAGWDILEPISGMRIQAKYRAGKNESNRWHMEQTRRTTGSNTEKSHNGQVRYEVGEFDVMVFTSPENITNIFSSDDLIAIPTEELRDIKKPGFLVGRAAPKLVKKWRQRKAIEVIREVRDMIIRRNLND
;
A
#
# COMPACT_ATOMS: atom_id res chain seq x y z
N MET A 1 -27.43 -20.98 28.55
CA MET A 1 -26.02 -20.66 28.23
C MET A 1 -26.01 -19.34 27.47
N ASN A 2 -25.49 -18.26 28.05
CA ASN A 2 -25.24 -17.04 27.28
C ASN A 2 -24.06 -17.32 26.37
N SER A 3 -24.33 -17.56 25.09
CA SER A 3 -23.32 -17.54 24.05
C SER A 3 -22.84 -16.09 23.95
N ASN A 4 -21.80 -15.74 24.69
CA ASN A 4 -21.17 -14.44 24.57
C ASN A 4 -20.55 -14.38 23.17
N MET A 5 -21.17 -13.58 22.29
CA MET A 5 -20.64 -13.29 20.97
C MET A 5 -19.40 -12.42 21.13
N THR A 6 -18.27 -12.88 20.58
CA THR A 6 -17.03 -12.08 20.57
C THR A 6 -17.07 -11.06 19.44
N TRP A 7 -16.31 -9.98 19.59
CA TRP A 7 -16.10 -9.01 18.52
C TRP A 7 -15.49 -9.65 17.27
N ASP A 8 -14.57 -10.60 17.42
CA ASP A 8 -13.95 -11.31 16.29
C ASP A 8 -14.98 -12.04 15.41
N LEU A 9 -15.94 -12.72 16.05
CA LEU A 9 -17.01 -13.42 15.34
C LEU A 9 -17.95 -12.42 14.67
N ALA A 10 -18.29 -11.32 15.34
CA ALA A 10 -19.15 -10.27 14.80
C ALA A 10 -18.50 -9.58 13.59
N ILE A 11 -17.21 -9.23 13.66
CA ILE A 11 -16.43 -8.61 12.58
C ILE A 11 -16.34 -9.58 11.40
N THR A 12 -16.05 -10.85 11.64
CA THR A 12 -15.98 -11.87 10.57
C THR A 12 -17.32 -12.03 9.85
N ARG A 13 -18.44 -11.99 10.59
CA ARG A 13 -19.79 -12.05 9.98
C ARG A 13 -20.10 -10.80 9.15
N ALA A 14 -19.88 -9.62 9.72
CA ALA A 14 -20.09 -8.35 9.02
C ALA A 14 -19.24 -8.26 7.74
N HIS A 15 -17.98 -8.69 7.78
CA HIS A 15 -17.12 -8.72 6.60
C HIS A 15 -17.63 -9.68 5.51
N ARG A 16 -18.10 -10.87 5.90
CA ARG A 16 -18.73 -11.82 4.97
C ARG A 16 -20.01 -11.26 4.34
N GLU A 17 -20.80 -10.51 5.08
CA GLU A 17 -21.99 -9.82 4.56
C GLU A 17 -21.61 -8.77 3.53
N LEU A 18 -20.61 -7.92 3.83
CA LEU A 18 -20.12 -6.92 2.89
C LEU A 18 -19.58 -7.52 1.57
N ILE A 19 -18.99 -8.71 1.61
CA ILE A 19 -18.59 -9.46 0.40
C ILE A 19 -19.82 -9.89 -0.41
N LYS A 20 -20.83 -10.47 0.24
CA LYS A 20 -22.07 -10.91 -0.43
C LYS A 20 -22.78 -9.73 -1.10
N GLU A 21 -22.77 -8.58 -0.45
CA GLU A 21 -23.35 -7.33 -0.95
C GLU A 21 -22.48 -6.66 -2.04
N SER A 22 -21.27 -7.16 -2.30
CA SER A 22 -20.28 -6.51 -3.17
C SER A 22 -20.00 -5.06 -2.78
N ASN A 23 -20.04 -4.75 -1.48
CA ASN A 23 -19.85 -3.40 -0.95
C ASN A 23 -18.36 -3.02 -0.90
N THR A 24 -17.79 -2.74 -2.07
CA THR A 24 -16.36 -2.49 -2.27
C THR A 24 -15.83 -1.31 -1.48
N ARG A 25 -16.68 -0.30 -1.22
CA ARG A 25 -16.33 0.90 -0.47
C ARG A 25 -16.05 0.60 1.00
N GLU A 26 -16.98 -0.06 1.69
CA GLU A 26 -16.81 -0.39 3.10
C GLU A 26 -15.76 -1.49 3.30
N LEU A 27 -15.70 -2.47 2.37
CA LEU A 27 -14.61 -3.45 2.34
C LEU A 27 -13.24 -2.78 2.21
N GLY A 28 -13.12 -1.74 1.39
CA GLY A 28 -11.87 -1.01 1.23
C GLY A 28 -11.38 -0.38 2.54
N LYS A 29 -12.29 0.14 3.37
CA LYS A 29 -11.92 0.73 4.68
C LYS A 29 -11.43 -0.34 5.65
N ILE A 30 -12.17 -1.44 5.78
CA ILE A 30 -11.83 -2.51 6.73
C ILE A 30 -10.55 -3.24 6.28
N ARG A 31 -10.43 -3.52 4.99
CA ARG A 31 -9.29 -4.28 4.45
C ARG A 31 -8.02 -3.45 4.33
N GLN A 32 -8.06 -2.12 4.31
CA GLN A 32 -6.84 -1.33 4.20
C GLN A 32 -5.84 -1.64 5.33
N HIS A 33 -6.30 -1.75 6.57
CA HIS A 33 -5.43 -2.12 7.70
C HIS A 33 -4.93 -3.56 7.59
N ALA A 34 -5.82 -4.50 7.27
CA ALA A 34 -5.43 -5.90 7.06
C ALA A 34 -4.49 -6.08 5.85
N ASN A 35 -4.52 -5.16 4.89
CA ASN A 35 -3.71 -5.23 3.68
C ASN A 35 -2.23 -5.10 3.97
N GLU A 36 -1.85 -4.24 4.91
CA GLU A 36 -0.45 -4.05 5.30
C GLU A 36 0.11 -5.33 5.92
N HIS A 37 -0.65 -5.97 6.82
CA HIS A 37 -0.32 -7.29 7.36
C HIS A 37 -0.21 -8.35 6.26
N ALA A 38 -1.17 -8.39 5.34
CA ALA A 38 -1.20 -9.41 4.29
C ALA A 38 -0.03 -9.27 3.31
N VAL A 39 0.34 -8.03 2.94
CA VAL A 39 1.50 -7.77 2.07
C VAL A 39 2.80 -8.13 2.77
N GLN A 40 2.95 -7.80 4.07
CA GLN A 40 4.11 -8.24 4.86
C GLN A 40 4.20 -9.77 4.92
N GLN A 41 3.13 -10.44 5.34
CA GLN A 41 3.09 -11.90 5.45
C GLN A 41 3.38 -12.58 4.11
N TRP A 42 2.88 -12.03 3.01
CA TRP A 42 3.22 -12.50 1.68
C TRP A 42 4.72 -12.38 1.42
N LEU A 43 5.32 -11.21 1.60
CA LEU A 43 6.77 -11.04 1.41
C LEU A 43 7.58 -11.99 2.30
N ASP A 44 7.19 -12.18 3.56
CA ASP A 44 7.88 -13.09 4.50
C ASP A 44 7.79 -14.56 4.09
N THR A 45 6.81 -14.95 3.26
CA THR A 45 6.56 -16.33 2.84
C THR A 45 6.81 -16.59 1.35
N GLU A 46 7.07 -15.54 0.57
CA GLU A 46 7.31 -15.61 -0.86
C GLU A 46 8.69 -16.23 -1.14
N GLU A 47 8.74 -17.35 -1.86
CA GLU A 47 9.97 -18.10 -2.08
C GLU A 47 11.04 -17.28 -2.85
N GLU A 48 10.57 -16.38 -3.73
CA GLU A 48 11.44 -15.49 -4.50
C GLU A 48 11.99 -14.32 -3.66
N TRP A 49 11.46 -14.09 -2.45
CA TRP A 49 11.89 -13.03 -1.53
C TRP A 49 12.66 -13.62 -0.34
N LYS A 50 13.80 -13.02 0.00
CA LYS A 50 14.70 -13.56 1.05
C LYS A 50 15.09 -12.55 2.11
N TRP A 51 14.49 -11.37 2.08
CA TRP A 51 14.87 -10.25 2.93
C TRP A 51 13.78 -9.96 3.94
N PRO A 52 14.11 -9.68 5.21
CA PRO A 52 13.10 -9.36 6.19
C PRO A 52 12.41 -8.04 5.81
N VAL A 53 11.12 -7.96 6.08
CA VAL A 53 10.37 -6.71 5.96
C VAL A 53 9.63 -6.43 7.26
N TYR A 54 9.53 -5.15 7.60
CA TYR A 54 8.92 -4.69 8.84
C TYR A 54 7.82 -3.71 8.51
N ARG A 55 6.67 -3.86 9.15
CA ARG A 55 5.66 -2.80 9.12
C ARG A 55 6.13 -1.66 10.00
N HIS A 56 5.75 -0.44 9.62
CA HIS A 56 6.13 0.77 10.33
C HIS A 56 5.85 0.70 11.85
N GLU A 57 4.74 0.07 12.26
CA GLU A 57 4.37 -0.07 13.68
C GLU A 57 5.25 -1.04 14.49
N GLU A 58 6.05 -1.87 13.81
CA GLU A 58 6.93 -2.86 14.43
C GLU A 58 8.35 -2.31 14.67
N MET A 59 8.60 -1.07 14.24
CA MET A 59 9.91 -0.44 14.26
C MET A 59 10.05 0.46 15.50
N THR A 60 11.21 0.45 16.13
CA THR A 60 11.49 1.30 17.30
C THR A 60 12.06 2.66 16.89
N GLU A 61 11.86 3.69 17.71
CA GLU A 61 12.49 5.01 17.50
C GLU A 61 14.02 4.93 17.46
N GLU A 62 14.64 3.98 18.17
CA GLU A 62 16.09 3.75 18.10
C GLU A 62 16.54 3.26 16.71
N GLN A 63 15.69 2.52 16.01
CA GLN A 63 16.01 1.99 14.69
C GLN A 63 15.88 3.05 13.59
N PHE A 64 14.96 4.02 13.74
CA PHE A 64 14.57 4.92 12.63
C PHE A 64 14.30 6.40 13.00
N GLY A 65 14.58 6.82 14.24
CA GLY A 65 14.33 8.18 14.72
C GLY A 65 12.85 8.44 15.05
N GLN A 66 12.47 9.73 15.17
CA GLN A 66 11.08 10.13 15.42
C GLN A 66 10.18 9.71 14.24
N LEU A 67 9.54 8.56 14.40
CA LEU A 67 8.56 8.04 13.45
C LEU A 67 7.18 8.56 13.83
N ASP A 68 6.64 9.51 13.07
CA ASP A 68 5.20 9.82 13.14
C ASP A 68 4.44 8.79 12.30
N HIS A 69 3.94 7.74 12.98
CA HIS A 69 3.19 6.62 12.39
C HIS A 69 2.01 7.09 11.52
N ASN A 70 1.40 8.24 11.84
CA ASN A 70 0.27 8.77 11.08
C ASN A 70 0.69 9.67 9.91
N CYS A 71 1.96 10.06 9.85
CA CYS A 71 2.50 10.96 8.83
C CYS A 71 3.54 10.32 7.90
N ALA A 72 3.94 9.07 8.13
CA ALA A 72 4.92 8.39 7.28
C ALA A 72 4.37 8.04 5.89
N GLY A 73 5.19 8.30 4.87
CA GLY A 73 5.02 8.06 3.42
C GLY A 73 4.72 6.62 2.98
N TRP A 74 4.90 5.65 3.88
CA TRP A 74 5.08 4.24 3.56
C TRP A 74 4.61 3.38 4.73
N ASP A 75 4.28 2.11 4.45
CA ASP A 75 3.73 1.18 5.45
C ASP A 75 4.72 0.07 5.81
N ILE A 76 5.57 -0.36 4.88
CA ILE A 76 6.51 -1.47 5.03
C ILE A 76 7.94 -1.03 4.63
N LEU A 77 8.95 -1.50 5.35
CA LEU A 77 10.36 -1.28 5.06
C LEU A 77 11.14 -2.59 4.89
N GLU A 78 11.97 -2.66 3.86
CA GLU A 78 13.11 -3.59 3.75
C GLU A 78 14.37 -2.88 4.26
N PRO A 79 14.93 -3.25 5.43
CA PRO A 79 15.92 -2.43 6.11
C PRO A 79 17.33 -2.49 5.50
N ILE A 80 17.65 -3.52 4.71
CA ILE A 80 19.01 -3.69 4.18
C ILE A 80 19.25 -2.72 3.04
N SER A 81 18.33 -2.61 2.08
CA SER A 81 18.42 -1.58 1.04
C SER A 81 17.84 -0.24 1.48
N GLY A 82 17.03 -0.21 2.53
CA GLY A 82 16.22 0.95 2.92
C GLY A 82 15.01 1.17 1.99
N MET A 83 14.54 0.13 1.30
CA MET A 83 13.42 0.25 0.37
C MET A 83 12.10 0.37 1.14
N ARG A 84 11.35 1.42 0.84
CA ARG A 84 10.06 1.75 1.45
C ARG A 84 8.92 1.39 0.50
N ILE A 85 7.94 0.69 1.04
CA ILE A 85 6.77 0.17 0.33
C ILE A 85 5.51 0.82 0.91
N GLN A 86 4.68 1.42 0.05
CA GLN A 86 3.32 1.82 0.42
C GLN A 86 2.32 0.80 -0.12
N ALA A 87 1.51 0.21 0.74
CA ALA A 87 0.50 -0.80 0.43
C ALA A 87 -0.91 -0.20 0.42
N LYS A 88 -1.68 -0.41 -0.64
CA LYS A 88 -3.07 0.07 -0.73
C LYS A 88 -4.04 -0.97 -1.27
N TYR A 89 -5.14 -1.16 -0.55
CA TYR A 89 -6.22 -2.02 -1.02
C TYR A 89 -7.14 -1.28 -1.99
N ARG A 90 -7.31 -1.78 -3.21
CA ARG A 90 -8.14 -1.18 -4.26
C ARG A 90 -8.99 -2.25 -4.95
N ALA A 91 -10.09 -2.63 -4.30
CA ALA A 91 -11.07 -3.54 -4.89
C ALA A 91 -12.19 -2.81 -5.63
N GLY A 92 -12.72 -3.50 -6.64
CA GLY A 92 -13.93 -3.11 -7.36
C GLY A 92 -13.67 -2.77 -8.83
N LYS A 93 -14.59 -3.22 -9.68
CA LYS A 93 -14.70 -2.77 -11.08
C LYS A 93 -15.40 -1.41 -11.06
N ASN A 94 -14.66 -0.32 -11.25
CA ASN A 94 -15.28 0.94 -11.62
C ASN A 94 -14.80 1.36 -13.00
N GLU A 95 -15.73 1.85 -13.82
CA GLU A 95 -15.51 2.20 -15.23
C GLU A 95 -14.44 3.28 -15.41
N SER A 96 -14.15 4.04 -14.35
CA SER A 96 -13.10 5.06 -14.33
C SER A 96 -11.72 4.52 -13.90
N ASN A 97 -11.65 3.40 -13.18
CA ASN A 97 -10.46 2.68 -12.64
C ASN A 97 -9.30 3.57 -12.16
N ARG A 98 -9.61 4.77 -11.65
CA ARG A 98 -8.61 5.69 -11.08
C ARG A 98 -8.42 5.33 -9.62
N TRP A 99 -7.30 4.68 -9.33
CA TRP A 99 -6.98 4.31 -7.96
C TRP A 99 -6.38 5.48 -7.23
N HIS A 100 -7.15 6.04 -6.30
CA HIS A 100 -6.66 7.10 -5.43
C HIS A 100 -5.41 6.65 -4.70
N MET A 101 -4.39 7.49 -4.70
CA MET A 101 -3.16 7.27 -3.95
C MET A 101 -3.17 8.08 -2.67
N GLU A 102 -3.76 9.27 -2.67
CA GLU A 102 -3.76 10.21 -1.54
C GLU A 102 -4.15 9.57 -0.20
N GLN A 103 -3.43 9.96 0.86
CA GLN A 103 -3.76 9.61 2.23
C GLN A 103 -4.77 10.62 2.78
N THR A 104 -5.76 10.13 3.51
CA THR A 104 -6.80 10.97 4.12
C THR A 104 -6.27 11.50 5.44
N ARG A 105 -6.24 12.84 5.64
CA ARG A 105 -5.91 13.54 6.91
C ARG A 105 -4.46 13.38 7.44
N ARG A 106 -3.45 13.81 6.67
CA ARG A 106 -2.13 14.21 7.23
C ARG A 106 -2.08 15.71 7.57
N THR A 107 -3.01 16.19 8.40
CA THR A 107 -3.00 17.59 8.86
C THR A 107 -2.22 17.71 10.16
N THR A 108 -0.89 17.66 10.06
CA THR A 108 0.02 18.31 11.03
C THR A 108 0.59 19.56 10.35
N GLY A 109 1.08 20.53 11.15
CA GLY A 109 1.31 21.93 10.75
C GLY A 109 2.23 22.21 9.55
N SER A 110 2.86 21.19 8.95
CA SER A 110 3.73 21.29 7.77
C SER A 110 3.00 21.13 6.42
N ASN A 111 1.69 20.83 6.39
CA ASN A 111 0.98 20.39 5.17
C ASN A 111 -0.16 21.31 4.67
N THR A 112 -0.23 22.56 5.12
CA THR A 112 -1.30 23.51 4.75
C THR A 112 -1.36 23.84 3.26
N GLU A 113 -0.24 23.83 2.53
CA GLU A 113 -0.21 24.05 1.06
C GLU A 113 -0.41 22.76 0.23
N LYS A 114 -0.41 21.58 0.86
CA LYS A 114 -0.42 20.26 0.19
C LYS A 114 -1.81 19.62 0.12
N SER A 115 -2.78 20.22 0.81
CA SER A 115 -4.15 19.74 0.88
C SER A 115 -5.02 20.41 -0.18
N HIS A 116 -5.62 19.61 -1.06
CA HIS A 116 -6.88 20.01 -1.71
C HIS A 116 -7.97 19.16 -1.06
N ASN A 117 -8.89 19.79 -0.31
CA ASN A 117 -9.97 19.12 0.43
C ASN A 117 -9.52 18.12 1.52
N GLY A 118 -8.36 18.32 2.16
CA GLY A 118 -7.88 17.45 3.25
C GLY A 118 -7.24 16.13 2.81
N GLN A 119 -7.04 15.94 1.49
CA GLN A 119 -6.25 14.86 0.91
C GLN A 119 -4.82 15.35 0.66
N VAL A 120 -3.83 14.61 1.16
CA VAL A 120 -2.41 14.95 0.97
C VAL A 120 -1.83 14.01 -0.09
N ARG A 121 -1.24 14.62 -1.12
CA ARG A 121 -0.51 13.88 -2.16
C ARG A 121 0.85 13.46 -1.63
N TYR A 122 1.30 12.30 -2.09
CA TYR A 122 2.63 11.85 -1.80
C TYR A 122 3.69 12.68 -2.54
N GLU A 123 4.82 12.90 -1.90
CA GLU A 123 6.01 13.51 -2.46
C GLU A 123 6.92 12.47 -3.10
N VAL A 124 7.72 12.93 -4.07
CA VAL A 124 8.78 12.09 -4.62
C VAL A 124 9.77 11.75 -3.51
N GLY A 125 10.06 10.46 -3.36
CA GLY A 125 10.98 9.97 -2.34
C GLY A 125 10.32 9.67 -0.99
N GLU A 126 9.00 9.73 -0.86
CA GLU A 126 8.31 9.24 0.35
C GLU A 126 8.27 7.70 0.43
N PHE A 127 8.19 7.03 -0.70
CA PHE A 127 8.30 5.59 -0.84
C PHE A 127 8.91 5.24 -2.20
N ASP A 128 9.36 4.01 -2.38
CA ASP A 128 10.09 3.56 -3.57
C ASP A 128 9.23 2.68 -4.49
N VAL A 129 8.26 1.96 -3.90
CA VAL A 129 7.28 1.16 -4.63
C VAL A 129 5.89 1.25 -3.98
N MET A 130 4.87 1.38 -4.81
CA MET A 130 3.47 1.26 -4.41
C MET A 130 2.99 -0.16 -4.72
N VAL A 131 2.44 -0.85 -3.73
CA VAL A 131 1.83 -2.17 -3.89
C VAL A 131 0.32 -2.05 -3.71
N PHE A 132 -0.42 -2.32 -4.79
CA PHE A 132 -1.87 -2.40 -4.75
C PHE A 132 -2.33 -3.84 -4.61
N THR A 133 -3.28 -4.10 -3.71
CA THR A 133 -4.04 -5.35 -3.69
C THR A 133 -5.39 -5.10 -4.34
N SER A 134 -5.61 -5.71 -5.50
CA SER A 134 -6.77 -5.42 -6.32
C SER A 134 -7.38 -6.68 -6.94
N PRO A 135 -8.21 -7.39 -6.15
CA PRO A 135 -8.89 -8.58 -6.61
C PRO A 135 -9.95 -8.24 -7.66
N GLU A 136 -9.97 -9.03 -8.74
CA GLU A 136 -11.06 -8.98 -9.72
C GLU A 136 -12.36 -9.56 -9.15
N ASN A 137 -12.22 -10.57 -8.28
CA ASN A 137 -13.30 -11.23 -7.56
C ASN A 137 -13.09 -11.03 -6.07
N ILE A 138 -14.00 -10.31 -5.42
CA ILE A 138 -13.89 -10.03 -3.99
C ILE A 138 -14.24 -11.30 -3.21
N THR A 139 -13.23 -11.91 -2.59
CA THR A 139 -13.38 -13.09 -1.72
C THR A 139 -12.75 -12.85 -0.35
N ASN A 140 -12.82 -13.85 0.54
CA ASN A 140 -12.11 -13.85 1.82
C ASN A 140 -10.65 -14.30 1.73
N ILE A 141 -10.15 -14.56 0.51
CA ILE A 141 -8.81 -15.10 0.29
C ILE A 141 -7.94 -13.95 -0.21
N PHE A 142 -6.76 -13.81 0.40
CA PHE A 142 -5.69 -13.00 -0.15
C PHE A 142 -4.94 -13.83 -1.19
N SER A 143 -4.71 -13.26 -2.38
CA SER A 143 -3.93 -13.89 -3.44
C SER A 143 -2.81 -12.94 -3.88
N SER A 144 -1.60 -13.48 -4.04
CA SER A 144 -0.48 -12.73 -4.62
C SER A 144 -0.73 -12.37 -6.09
N ASP A 145 -1.60 -13.10 -6.80
CA ASP A 145 -2.03 -12.76 -8.17
C ASP A 145 -2.83 -11.46 -8.24
N ASP A 146 -3.41 -11.02 -7.12
CA ASP A 146 -4.13 -9.76 -7.03
C ASP A 146 -3.22 -8.56 -6.74
N LEU A 147 -1.92 -8.81 -6.52
CA LEU A 147 -0.94 -7.77 -6.22
C LEU A 147 -0.39 -7.11 -7.48
N ILE A 148 -0.24 -5.80 -7.40
CA ILE A 148 0.34 -4.98 -8.46
C ILE A 148 1.34 -4.04 -7.84
N ALA A 149 2.61 -4.23 -8.15
CA ALA A 149 3.68 -3.33 -7.75
C ALA A 149 3.96 -2.31 -8.86
N ILE A 150 4.06 -1.04 -8.49
CA ILE A 150 4.39 0.06 -9.39
C ILE A 150 5.55 0.86 -8.78
N PRO A 151 6.70 0.97 -9.46
CA PRO A 151 7.81 1.81 -9.01
C PRO A 151 7.37 3.28 -8.91
N THR A 152 7.85 4.00 -7.90
CA THR A 152 7.50 5.42 -7.68
C THR A 152 7.81 6.31 -8.88
N GLU A 153 8.85 5.97 -9.65
CA GLU A 153 9.24 6.68 -10.87
C GLU A 153 8.11 6.80 -11.90
N GLU A 154 7.27 5.78 -12.00
CA GLU A 154 6.14 5.73 -12.93
C GLU A 154 4.91 6.51 -12.44
N LEU A 155 4.95 6.94 -11.18
CA LEU A 155 3.87 7.65 -10.50
C LEU A 155 4.15 9.15 -10.36
N ARG A 156 5.27 9.66 -10.88
CA ARG A 156 5.61 11.09 -10.84
C ARG A 156 4.57 11.93 -11.59
N ASP A 157 4.12 13.02 -10.97
CA ASP A 157 3.21 13.97 -11.63
C ASP A 157 4.00 14.98 -12.47
N ILE A 158 4.01 14.79 -13.79
CA ILE A 158 4.66 15.71 -14.73
C ILE A 158 4.11 17.13 -14.61
N LYS A 159 2.85 17.30 -14.20
CA LYS A 159 2.21 18.62 -14.04
C LYS A 159 2.49 19.25 -12.68
N LYS A 160 2.99 18.47 -11.71
CA LYS A 160 3.32 18.94 -10.36
C LYS A 160 4.66 18.34 -9.91
N PRO A 161 5.80 18.91 -10.36
CA PRO A 161 7.13 18.45 -9.96
C PRO A 161 7.28 18.34 -8.44
N GLY A 162 7.99 17.32 -7.98
CA GLY A 162 8.15 17.01 -6.55
C GLY A 162 7.02 16.18 -5.95
N PHE A 163 5.92 15.94 -6.68
CA PHE A 163 4.79 15.13 -6.21
C PHE A 163 4.51 13.93 -7.10
N LEU A 164 3.85 12.95 -6.51
CA LEU A 164 3.24 11.83 -7.22
C LEU A 164 1.81 12.19 -7.66
N VAL A 165 1.32 11.45 -8.66
CA VAL A 165 -0.06 11.58 -9.12
C VAL A 165 -1.01 11.24 -7.99
N GLY A 166 -2.08 12.03 -7.82
CA GLY A 166 -3.09 11.74 -6.79
C GLY A 166 -3.88 10.45 -7.07
N ARG A 167 -3.84 9.95 -8.31
CA ARG A 167 -4.51 8.72 -8.74
C ARG A 167 -3.68 7.99 -9.79
N ALA A 168 -3.50 6.68 -9.62
CA ALA A 168 -2.91 5.84 -10.66
C ALA A 168 -3.88 5.70 -11.84
N ALA A 169 -3.38 5.91 -13.06
CA ALA A 169 -4.19 5.84 -14.27
C ALA A 169 -4.50 4.37 -14.65
N PRO A 170 -5.69 4.06 -15.20
CA PRO A 170 -6.05 2.69 -15.60
C PRO A 170 -5.05 2.03 -16.54
N LYS A 171 -4.49 2.78 -17.50
CA LYS A 171 -3.47 2.28 -18.43
C LYS A 171 -2.19 1.86 -17.72
N LEU A 172 -1.77 2.64 -16.72
CA LEU A 172 -0.59 2.35 -15.92
C LEU A 172 -0.83 1.09 -15.07
N VAL A 173 -1.97 1.03 -14.37
CA VAL A 173 -2.37 -0.14 -13.60
C VAL A 173 -2.42 -1.39 -14.47
N LYS A 174 -3.01 -1.31 -15.68
CA LYS A 174 -3.07 -2.43 -16.62
C LYS A 174 -1.69 -2.89 -17.08
N LYS A 175 -0.76 -1.96 -17.37
CA LYS A 175 0.64 -2.26 -17.71
C LYS A 175 1.30 -3.07 -16.59
N TRP A 176 1.18 -2.62 -15.34
CA TRP A 176 1.87 -3.25 -14.21
C TRP A 176 1.18 -4.53 -13.71
N ARG A 177 -0.13 -4.69 -13.89
CA ARG A 177 -0.85 -5.95 -13.58
C ARG A 177 -0.33 -7.14 -14.38
N GLN A 178 0.27 -6.91 -15.55
CA GLN A 178 0.82 -7.96 -16.40
C GLN A 178 2.15 -8.53 -15.88
N ARG A 179 2.71 -7.93 -14.82
CA ARG A 179 3.94 -8.36 -14.18
C ARG A 179 3.67 -8.95 -12.81
N LYS A 180 4.44 -9.95 -12.41
CA LYS A 180 4.42 -10.42 -11.02
C LYS A 180 4.90 -9.29 -10.10
N ALA A 181 4.15 -9.01 -9.05
CA ALA A 181 4.50 -7.95 -8.10
C ALA A 181 5.91 -8.15 -7.51
N ILE A 182 6.29 -9.40 -7.21
CA ILE A 182 7.58 -9.70 -6.60
C ILE A 182 8.78 -9.34 -7.49
N GLU A 183 8.68 -9.56 -8.81
CA GLU A 183 9.74 -9.22 -9.75
C GLU A 183 10.02 -7.71 -9.73
N VAL A 184 8.95 -6.91 -9.73
CA VAL A 184 9.04 -5.45 -9.69
C VAL A 184 9.66 -4.97 -8.37
N ILE A 185 9.23 -5.53 -7.24
CA ILE A 185 9.76 -5.18 -5.92
C ILE A 185 11.26 -5.49 -5.85
N ARG A 186 11.69 -6.65 -6.37
CA ARG A 186 13.11 -7.04 -6.45
C ARG A 186 13.92 -6.10 -7.34
N GLU A 187 13.40 -5.74 -8.51
CA GLU A 187 14.04 -4.78 -9.41
C GLU A 187 14.23 -3.42 -8.72
N VAL A 188 13.22 -2.93 -8.00
CA VAL A 188 13.31 -1.67 -7.24
C VAL A 188 14.38 -1.76 -6.16
N ARG A 189 14.40 -2.86 -5.40
CA ARG A 189 15.42 -3.12 -4.39
C ARG A 189 16.84 -3.09 -4.98
N ASP A 190 17.06 -3.82 -6.07
CA ASP A 190 18.36 -3.89 -6.73
C ASP A 190 18.80 -2.51 -7.28
N MET A 191 17.85 -1.72 -7.79
CA MET A 191 18.12 -0.34 -8.21
C MET A 191 18.56 0.54 -7.04
N ILE A 192 17.93 0.42 -5.87
CA ILE A 192 18.30 1.19 -4.67
C ILE A 192 19.71 0.80 -4.22
N ILE A 193 20.02 -0.49 -4.15
CA ILE A 193 21.36 -0.96 -3.77
C ILE A 193 22.42 -0.40 -4.72
N ARG A 194 22.17 -0.45 -6.03
CA ARG A 194 23.11 0.10 -7.02
C ARG A 194 23.30 1.60 -6.87
N ARG A 195 22.25 2.35 -6.52
CA ARG A 195 22.37 3.80 -6.25
C ARG A 195 23.25 4.04 -5.04
N ASN A 196 22.96 3.37 -3.92
CA ASN A 196 23.72 3.52 -2.67
C ASN A 196 25.19 3.09 -2.77
N LEU A 197 25.57 2.26 -3.75
CA LEU A 197 26.96 1.86 -3.98
C LEU A 197 27.75 2.87 -4.84
N ASN A 198 27.06 3.76 -5.54
CA ASN A 198 27.68 4.75 -6.44
C ASN A 198 27.69 6.17 -5.84
N ASP A 199 27.06 6.37 -4.68
CA ASP A 199 27.11 7.59 -3.86
C ASP A 199 28.23 7.49 -2.81
#